data_AF-A0A7U6QNG7-F1
#
_entry.id   AF-A0A7U6QNG7-F1
#
_cell.length_a   1.000
_cell.length_b   1.000
_cell.length_c   1.000
_cell.angle_alpha   90.00
_cell.angle_beta   90.00
_cell.angle_gamma   90.00
#
_symmetry.space_group_name_H-M   'P 1'
#
loop_
_entity.id
_entity.type
_entity.pdbx_description
1 polymer ?
#
loop_
_entity_poly.entity_id
_entity_poly.type
_entity_poly.pdbx_seq_one_letter_code
_entity_poly.pdbx_strand_id
1 'polypeptide(L)'
;MPAHNEIQPQPLGVVGIMVPWNYPLFLAIGPMIDALVAGNRVMVKMSEAAPQFAQTFADAISRYFSPDMICVVLGEGGYCGRL
;
A
#
# COMPACT_ATOMS: atom_id res chain seq x y z
N MET A 1 -7.83 -40.59 -18.28
CA MET A 1 -8.51 -39.37 -17.78
C MET A 1 -8.22 -38.25 -18.77
N PRO A 2 -9.21 -37.46 -19.23
CA PRO A 2 -8.94 -36.32 -20.12
C PRO A 2 -8.18 -35.21 -19.37
N ALA A 3 -7.36 -34.43 -20.08
CA ALA A 3 -6.65 -33.28 -19.51
C ALA A 3 -7.64 -32.14 -19.19
N HIS A 4 -7.41 -31.42 -18.09
CA HIS A 4 -8.15 -30.21 -17.74
C HIS A 4 -7.14 -29.07 -17.46
N ASN A 5 -7.59 -27.82 -17.56
CA ASN A 5 -6.81 -26.64 -17.24
C ASN A 5 -7.66 -25.65 -16.42
N GLU A 6 -7.02 -24.90 -15.54
CA GLU A 6 -7.65 -23.93 -14.64
C GLU A 6 -6.77 -22.69 -14.49
N ILE A 7 -7.40 -21.54 -14.22
CA ILE A 7 -6.70 -20.26 -14.00
C ILE A 7 -6.64 -20.03 -12.50
N GLN A 8 -5.43 -19.99 -11.95
CA GLN A 8 -5.20 -19.72 -10.53
C GLN A 8 -4.58 -18.33 -10.36
N PRO A 9 -5.28 -17.34 -9.76
CA PRO A 9 -4.69 -16.05 -9.46
C PRO A 9 -3.63 -16.19 -8.36
N GLN A 10 -2.53 -15.44 -8.49
CA GLN A 10 -1.42 -15.42 -7.53
C GLN A 10 -1.11 -13.96 -7.15
N PRO A 11 -0.75 -13.69 -5.89
CA PRO A 11 -0.33 -12.35 -5.47
C PRO A 11 0.95 -11.94 -6.19
N LEU A 12 1.11 -10.64 -6.41
CA LEU A 12 2.28 -10.04 -7.04
C LEU A 12 3.46 -9.89 -6.07
N GLY A 13 3.18 -9.90 -4.77
CA GLY A 13 4.17 -9.69 -3.72
C GLY A 13 3.99 -8.32 -3.07
N VAL A 14 4.60 -7.27 -3.63
CA VAL A 14 4.52 -5.89 -3.11
C VAL A 14 3.88 -4.96 -4.13
N VAL A 15 2.89 -4.18 -3.70
CA VAL A 15 2.20 -3.18 -4.51
C VAL A 15 2.53 -1.78 -4.01
N GLY A 16 2.98 -0.91 -4.91
CA GLY A 16 3.25 0.50 -4.65
C GLY A 16 2.07 1.40 -5.02
N ILE A 17 1.64 2.25 -4.09
CA ILE A 17 0.52 3.19 -4.26
C ILE A 17 1.04 4.62 -4.11
N MET A 18 0.99 5.39 -5.20
CA MET A 18 1.36 6.80 -5.21
C MET A 18 0.12 7.68 -5.00
N VAL A 19 0.04 8.34 -3.85
CA VAL A 19 -1.18 9.04 -3.42
C VAL A 19 -1.07 10.54 -3.68
N PRO A 20 -2.00 11.16 -4.44
CA PRO A 20 -2.03 12.60 -4.66
C PRO A 20 -2.65 13.35 -3.47
N TRP A 21 -2.48 14.67 -3.44
CA TRP A 21 -2.86 15.54 -2.31
C TRP A 21 -4.35 15.91 -2.23
N ASN A 22 -5.13 15.70 -3.29
CA ASN A 22 -6.51 16.19 -3.37
C ASN A 22 -7.54 15.34 -2.61
N TYR A 23 -7.35 14.01 -2.57
CA TYR A 23 -8.18 13.09 -1.79
C TYR A 23 -7.32 11.98 -1.16
N PRO A 24 -6.35 12.32 -0.30
CA PRO A 24 -5.27 11.41 0.06
C PRO A 24 -5.75 10.21 0.88
N LEU A 25 -6.83 10.34 1.66
CA LEU A 25 -7.42 9.21 2.36
C LEU A 25 -8.07 8.21 1.41
N PHE A 26 -9.00 8.69 0.58
CA PHE A 26 -9.79 7.83 -0.31
C PHE A 26 -8.90 7.14 -1.36
N LEU A 27 -7.98 7.90 -1.95
CA LEU A 27 -7.08 7.40 -3.00
C LEU A 27 -5.93 6.53 -2.46
N ALA A 28 -5.69 6.53 -1.15
CA ALA A 28 -4.85 5.54 -0.50
C ALA A 28 -5.64 4.26 -0.18
N ILE A 29 -6.74 4.39 0.57
CA ILE A 29 -7.42 3.24 1.18
C ILE A 29 -8.05 2.31 0.14
N GLY A 30 -8.67 2.83 -0.92
CA GLY A 30 -9.26 2.01 -1.98
C GLY A 30 -8.29 0.98 -2.57
N PRO A 31 -7.20 1.43 -3.23
CA PRO A 31 -6.21 0.52 -3.80
C PRO A 31 -5.44 -0.29 -2.74
N MET A 32 -5.31 0.21 -1.51
CA MET A 32 -4.71 -0.56 -0.41
C MET A 32 -5.55 -1.79 -0.07
N ILE A 33 -6.87 -1.64 0.06
CA ILE A 33 -7.77 -2.75 0.38
C ILE A 33 -7.71 -3.80 -0.72
N ASP A 34 -7.78 -3.38 -1.98
CA ASP A 34 -7.71 -4.30 -3.13
C ASP A 34 -6.40 -5.10 -3.13
N ALA A 35 -5.26 -4.43 -2.90
CA ALA A 35 -3.96 -5.08 -2.85
C ALA A 35 -3.84 -6.06 -1.68
N LEU A 36 -4.30 -5.69 -0.48
CA LEU A 36 -4.25 -6.53 0.73
C LEU A 36 -5.14 -7.77 0.58
N VAL A 37 -6.37 -7.61 0.09
CA VAL A 37 -7.31 -8.73 -0.14
C VAL A 37 -6.77 -9.68 -1.21
N ALA A 38 -6.07 -9.16 -2.22
CA ALA A 38 -5.37 -9.97 -3.21
C ALA A 38 -4.10 -10.67 -2.67
N GLY A 39 -3.78 -10.54 -1.38
CA GLY A 39 -2.66 -11.20 -0.72
C GLY A 39 -1.31 -10.50 -0.89
N ASN A 40 -1.30 -9.21 -1.24
CA ASN A 40 -0.09 -8.43 -1.39
C ASN A 40 0.27 -7.65 -0.13
N ARG A 41 1.55 -7.31 0.01
CA ARG A 41 2.06 -6.29 0.91
C ARG A 41 1.98 -4.94 0.20
N VAL A 42 1.89 -3.85 0.96
CA VAL A 42 1.62 -2.53 0.38
C VAL A 42 2.66 -1.50 0.80
N MET A 43 3.17 -0.76 -0.17
CA MET A 43 3.95 0.44 0.04
C MET A 43 3.14 1.66 -0.43
N VAL A 44 2.92 2.63 0.44
CA VAL A 44 2.14 3.84 0.15
C VAL A 44 3.06 5.05 0.19
N LYS A 45 3.25 5.73 -0.94
CA LYS A 45 3.92 7.04 -0.95
C LYS A 45 2.87 8.14 -0.88
N MET A 46 2.95 8.96 0.16
CA MET A 46 2.11 10.14 0.32
C MET A 46 2.74 11.38 -0.33
N SER A 47 1.91 12.20 -0.96
CA SER A 47 2.33 13.49 -1.53
C SER A 47 2.86 14.44 -0.45
N GLU A 48 3.97 15.11 -0.77
CA GLU A 48 4.59 16.17 0.03
C GLU A 48 3.73 17.42 0.17
N ALA A 49 2.71 17.60 -0.67
CA ALA A 49 1.81 18.74 -0.61
C ALA A 49 0.81 18.68 0.57
N ALA A 50 0.70 17.54 1.27
CA ALA A 50 -0.13 17.37 2.46
C ALA A 50 0.62 16.70 3.62
N PRO A 51 1.69 17.34 4.16
CA PRO A 51 2.65 16.68 5.05
C PRO A 51 2.05 16.27 6.41
N GLN A 52 1.15 17.08 6.98
CA GLN A 52 0.50 16.76 8.27
C GLN A 52 -0.44 15.56 8.14
N PHE A 53 -1.16 15.46 7.03
CA PHE A 53 -2.01 14.31 6.74
C PHE A 53 -1.14 13.07 6.53
N ALA A 54 -0.08 13.18 5.74
CA ALA A 54 0.84 12.09 5.47
C ALA A 54 1.41 11.48 6.77
N GLN A 55 1.88 12.33 7.70
CA GLN A 55 2.37 11.89 9.00
C GLN A 55 1.27 11.23 9.84
N THR A 56 0.11 11.88 9.95
CA THR A 56 -1.04 11.33 10.71
C THR A 56 -1.47 9.97 10.17
N PHE A 57 -1.44 9.79 8.85
CA PHE A 57 -1.76 8.53 8.20
C PHE A 57 -0.72 7.45 8.51
N ALA A 58 0.58 7.77 8.42
CA ALA A 58 1.65 6.85 8.79
C ALA A 58 1.55 6.41 10.26
N ASP A 59 1.30 7.36 11.16
CA ASP A 59 1.12 7.09 12.58
C ASP A 59 -0.13 6.23 12.84
N ALA A 60 -1.20 6.43 12.09
CA ALA A 60 -2.40 5.61 12.20
C ALA A 60 -2.15 4.17 11.73
N ILE A 61 -1.51 3.99 10.56
CA ILE A 61 -1.21 2.67 10.00
C ILE A 61 -0.28 1.86 10.91
N SER A 62 0.79 2.48 11.42
CA SER A 62 1.77 1.80 12.28
C SER A 62 1.21 1.28 13.61
N ARG A 63 0.05 1.79 14.07
CA ARG A 63 -0.64 1.26 15.25
C ARG A 63 -1.31 -0.08 15.02
N TYR A 64 -1.64 -0.41 13.77
CA TYR A 64 -2.44 -1.59 13.43
C TYR A 64 -1.70 -2.60 12.55
N PHE A 65 -0.70 -2.15 11.79
CA PHE A 65 0.00 -2.99 10.81
C PHE A 65 1.51 -2.97 11.05
N SER A 66 2.14 -4.14 10.91
CA SER A 66 3.60 -4.24 10.84
C SER A 66 4.11 -3.51 9.59
N PRO A 67 5.27 -2.83 9.64
CA PRO A 67 5.90 -2.26 8.47
C PRO A 67 6.17 -3.28 7.36
N ASP A 68 6.29 -4.57 7.70
CA ASP A 68 6.42 -5.68 6.74
C ASP A 68 5.17 -5.87 5.87
N MET A 69 3.99 -5.52 6.38
CA MET A 69 2.71 -5.67 5.68
C MET A 69 2.30 -4.39 4.96
N ILE A 70 2.38 -3.25 5.67
CA ILE A 70 2.07 -1.93 5.12
C ILE A 70 3.13 -0.96 5.55
N CYS A 71 3.72 -0.28 4.56
CA CYS A 71 4.71 0.74 4.81
C CYS A 71 4.33 2.06 4.15
N VAL A 72 4.43 3.15 4.91
CA VAL A 72 4.10 4.50 4.43
C VAL A 72 5.38 5.29 4.27
N VAL A 73 5.59 5.80 3.06
CA VAL A 73 6.71 6.64 2.67
C VAL A 73 6.24 8.09 2.57
N LEU A 74 6.96 8.98 3.23
CA LEU A 74 6.65 10.41 3.29
C LEU A 74 7.53 11.19 2.31
N GLY A 75 6.91 11.99 1.43
CA GLY A 75 7.58 13.01 0.61
C GLY A 75 8.63 12.50 -0.39
N GLU A 76 9.50 13.39 -0.86
CA GLU A 76 10.60 13.06 -1.76
C GLU A 76 11.78 12.46 -0.99
N GLY A 77 12.15 11.21 -1.29
CA GLY A 77 13.33 10.55 -0.73
C GLY A 77 13.10 9.74 0.56
N GLY A 78 11.87 9.66 1.06
CA GLY A 78 11.53 8.69 2.10
C GLY A 78 11.78 7.26 1.59
N TYR A 79 12.35 6.40 2.43
CA TYR A 79 12.53 4.99 2.12
C TYR A 79 11.74 4.14 3.10
N CYS A 80 11.01 3.19 2.56
CA CYS A 80 10.57 2.05 3.36
C CYS A 80 11.76 1.09 3.48
N GLY A 81 12.00 0.53 4.68
CA GLY A 81 12.97 -0.55 4.86
C GLY A 81 12.66 -1.77 3.97
N ARG A 82 13.45 -2.83 4.09
CA ARG A 82 13.24 -4.05 3.28
C ARG A 82 11.91 -4.71 3.67
N LEU A 83 10.88 -4.48 2.85
CA LEU A 83 9.59 -5.18 2.92
C LEU A 83 9.75 -6.68 2.76
#